data_AF-A0AAN7D0L4-F1
#
_entry.id   AF-A0AAN7D0L4-F1
#
_cell.length_a   1.000
_cell.length_b   1.000
_cell.length_c   1.000
_cell.angle_alpha   90.00
_cell.angle_beta   90.00
_cell.angle_gamma   90.00
#
_symmetry.space_group_name_H-M   'P 1'
#
loop_
_entity.id
_entity.type
_entity.pdbx_description
1 polymer ?
#
loop_
_entity_poly.entity_id
_entity_poly.type
_entity_poly.pdbx_seq_one_letter_code
_entity_poly.pdbx_strand_id
1 'polypeptide(L)'
;MANTPTSTVPTEDTLGTTNNDIIALFQQFLQNYAQLNGGKRQLPPIYPLETQEDFPMWRSRLLSVLERHGLDEYILTDVPRPESPIERRQWLEDRADVDDYLRAAVIDPNVWNSLEELGWKATNINPKSTFDMLTHYFEDNTLDGQFTLLQELTTIRRGTFASMDAFRRRVNYLKIRLQSEESVFKMPDGGFMLLTLRGIAHEYPDLYYQCINAYENKTLTWSTLMLEFHRIATAESKKPALTTIRIDRENGSTINTNHTTATDTSSRKPRS
;
A
#
# COMPACT_ATOMS: atom_id res chain seq x y z
N MET A 1 30.77 -68.26 -52.60
CA MET A 1 31.05 -66.90 -52.11
C MET A 1 30.31 -65.93 -53.02
N ALA A 2 29.44 -65.01 -52.62
CA ALA A 2 28.68 -64.77 -51.39
C ALA A 2 27.58 -63.72 -51.75
N ASN A 3 26.39 -63.93 -51.17
CA ASN A 3 25.20 -63.09 -50.90
C ASN A 3 25.15 -61.55 -51.18
N THR A 4 23.93 -61.09 -51.55
CA THR A 4 23.23 -59.77 -51.36
C THR A 4 23.47 -59.06 -50.00
N PRO A 5 23.13 -57.75 -49.71
CA PRO A 5 21.94 -56.95 -50.14
C PRO A 5 22.00 -55.37 -50.21
N THR A 6 20.92 -54.77 -50.78
CA THR A 6 20.06 -53.58 -50.47
C THR A 6 20.48 -52.31 -49.66
N SER A 7 19.81 -51.18 -50.01
CA SER A 7 19.48 -49.93 -49.23
C SER A 7 20.57 -48.84 -49.15
N THR A 8 20.33 -47.52 -49.23
CA THR A 8 19.12 -46.68 -49.08
C THR A 8 19.43 -45.30 -49.69
N VAL A 9 18.45 -44.66 -50.35
CA VAL A 9 18.49 -43.23 -50.71
C VAL A 9 17.83 -42.44 -49.57
N PRO A 10 18.43 -41.34 -49.06
CA PRO A 10 17.70 -40.30 -48.36
C PRO A 10 17.21 -39.25 -49.36
N THR A 11 15.90 -39.08 -49.38
CA THR A 11 15.12 -38.01 -50.04
C THR A 11 15.59 -36.62 -49.64
N GLU A 12 15.93 -35.79 -50.63
CA GLU A 12 15.87 -34.33 -50.53
C GLU A 12 14.39 -33.92 -50.48
N ASP A 13 13.99 -33.36 -49.34
CA ASP A 13 12.81 -32.52 -49.23
C ASP A 13 13.21 -31.35 -48.34
N THR A 14 13.28 -30.13 -48.88
CA THR A 14 12.74 -28.92 -48.23
C THR A 14 12.97 -27.63 -49.03
N LEU A 15 11.98 -26.74 -48.88
CA LEU A 15 11.98 -25.28 -49.08
C LEU A 15 11.48 -24.72 -50.42
N GLY A 16 10.16 -24.77 -50.58
CA GLY A 16 9.41 -23.77 -51.34
C GLY A 16 8.33 -23.12 -50.45
N THR A 17 8.68 -22.12 -49.63
CA THR A 17 7.68 -21.26 -48.98
C THR A 17 7.08 -20.37 -50.05
N THR A 18 5.78 -20.50 -50.31
CA THR A 18 5.14 -19.77 -51.41
C THR A 18 4.77 -18.35 -50.98
N ASN A 19 4.65 -17.44 -51.95
CA ASN A 19 4.29 -16.03 -51.72
C ASN A 19 2.96 -15.87 -50.95
N ASN A 20 2.08 -16.88 -51.03
CA ASN A 20 0.82 -16.94 -50.30
C ASN A 20 1.01 -17.19 -48.80
N ASP A 21 2.04 -17.94 -48.41
CA ASP A 21 2.37 -18.22 -47.01
C ASP A 21 2.91 -16.97 -46.32
N ILE A 22 3.68 -16.16 -47.05
CA ILE A 22 4.20 -14.87 -46.57
C ILE A 22 3.07 -13.85 -46.42
N ILE A 23 2.12 -13.80 -47.36
CA ILE A 23 0.93 -12.93 -47.26
C ILE A 23 0.02 -13.36 -46.11
N ALA A 24 -0.17 -14.68 -45.90
CA ALA A 24 -0.94 -15.19 -44.78
C ALA A 24 -0.30 -14.85 -43.42
N LEU A 25 1.02 -14.98 -43.30
CA LEU A 25 1.76 -14.57 -42.10
C LEU A 25 1.65 -13.07 -41.84
N PHE A 26 1.71 -12.25 -42.89
CA PHE A 26 1.55 -10.79 -42.76
C PHE A 26 0.12 -10.40 -42.36
N GLN A 27 -0.89 -11.06 -42.92
CA GLN A 27 -2.29 -10.84 -42.52
C GLN A 27 -2.55 -11.30 -41.07
N GLN A 28 -1.96 -12.42 -40.66
CA GLN A 28 -2.04 -12.90 -39.29
C GLN A 28 -1.30 -11.97 -38.31
N PHE A 29 -0.17 -11.40 -38.73
CA PHE A 29 0.52 -10.35 -37.97
C PHE A 29 -0.33 -9.10 -37.82
N LEU A 30 -0.97 -8.61 -38.90
CA LEU A 30 -1.85 -7.44 -38.84
C LEU A 30 -3.11 -7.70 -38.01
N GLN A 31 -3.66 -8.93 -38.05
CA GLN A 31 -4.79 -9.31 -37.20
C GLN A 31 -4.39 -9.41 -35.73
N ASN A 32 -3.21 -9.96 -35.42
CA ASN A 32 -2.68 -9.96 -34.05
C ASN A 32 -2.38 -8.53 -33.57
N TYR A 33 -1.83 -7.67 -34.44
CA TYR A 33 -1.59 -6.26 -34.14
C TYR A 33 -2.89 -5.49 -33.92
N ALA A 34 -3.93 -5.76 -34.70
CA ALA A 34 -5.27 -5.18 -34.53
C ALA A 34 -6.00 -5.74 -33.29
N GLN A 35 -5.75 -6.99 -32.88
CA GLN A 35 -6.26 -7.53 -31.62
C GLN A 35 -5.52 -6.98 -30.40
N LEU A 36 -4.24 -6.62 -30.54
CA LEU A 36 -3.46 -5.92 -29.52
C LEU A 36 -3.85 -4.43 -29.41
N ASN A 37 -4.30 -3.80 -30.50
CA ASN A 37 -4.58 -2.35 -30.57
C ASN A 37 -6.07 -1.99 -30.75
N GLY A 38 -6.99 -2.96 -30.63
CA GLY A 38 -8.41 -2.78 -30.93
C GLY A 38 -9.34 -2.71 -29.71
N GLY A 39 -8.83 -2.92 -28.50
CA GLY A 39 -9.56 -2.78 -27.25
C GLY A 39 -8.78 -1.88 -26.31
N LYS A 40 -9.47 -0.97 -25.61
CA LYS A 40 -8.85 -0.13 -24.57
C LYS A 40 -8.09 -1.05 -23.61
N ARG A 41 -6.76 -0.90 -23.52
CA ARG A 41 -5.91 -1.76 -22.69
C ARG A 41 -6.41 -1.66 -21.24
N GLN A 42 -6.99 -2.74 -20.72
CA GLN A 42 -7.49 -2.73 -19.35
C GLN A 42 -6.36 -3.12 -18.41
N LEU A 43 -5.78 -2.12 -17.73
CA LEU A 43 -4.91 -2.37 -16.60
C LEU A 43 -5.74 -2.91 -15.43
N PRO A 44 -5.18 -3.82 -14.60
CA PRO A 44 -5.86 -4.30 -13.40
C PRO A 44 -6.12 -3.12 -12.44
N PRO A 45 -7.08 -3.21 -11.50
CA PRO A 45 -7.26 -2.14 -10.52
C PRO A 45 -5.98 -1.85 -9.72
N ILE A 46 -5.61 -0.59 -9.63
CA ILE A 46 -4.51 -0.16 -8.77
C ILE A 46 -5.00 -0.05 -7.32
N TYR A 47 -4.17 -0.48 -6.38
CA TYR A 47 -4.47 -0.29 -4.96
C TYR A 47 -4.34 1.19 -4.62
N PRO A 48 -5.25 1.73 -3.81
CA PRO A 48 -5.16 3.12 -3.40
C PRO A 48 -3.93 3.36 -2.54
N LEU A 49 -3.31 4.52 -2.76
CA LEU A 49 -2.20 5.03 -2.00
C LEU A 49 -2.76 5.99 -0.95
N GLU A 50 -2.97 5.47 0.26
CA GLU A 50 -3.58 6.21 1.37
C GLU A 50 -2.52 6.87 2.26
N THR A 51 -1.37 6.21 2.42
CA THR A 51 -0.33 6.65 3.34
C THR A 51 1.06 6.61 2.73
N GLN A 52 1.99 7.34 3.34
CA GLN A 52 3.41 7.31 2.98
C GLN A 52 4.03 5.92 3.21
N GLU A 53 3.49 5.15 4.17
CA GLU A 53 3.95 3.81 4.49
C GLU A 53 3.63 2.80 3.38
N ASP A 54 2.54 3.02 2.66
CA ASP A 54 2.10 2.14 1.58
C ASP A 54 2.92 2.34 0.30
N PHE A 55 3.58 3.49 0.16
CA PHE A 55 4.26 3.90 -1.07
C PHE A 55 5.28 2.89 -1.61
N PRO A 56 6.19 2.29 -0.81
CA PRO A 56 7.16 1.33 -1.34
C PRO A 56 6.50 0.07 -1.91
N MET A 57 5.45 -0.43 -1.24
CA MET A 57 4.73 -1.62 -1.68
C MET A 57 3.86 -1.33 -2.89
N TRP A 58 3.20 -0.16 -2.89
CA TRP A 58 2.45 0.35 -4.02
C TRP A 58 3.34 0.50 -5.26
N ARG A 59 4.50 1.14 -5.13
CA ARG A 59 5.49 1.34 -6.21
C ARG A 59 5.94 0.00 -6.80
N SER A 60 6.26 -0.98 -5.96
CA SER A 60 6.66 -2.31 -6.42
C SER A 60 5.55 -2.98 -7.25
N ARG A 61 4.29 -2.88 -6.82
CA ARG A 61 3.15 -3.44 -7.56
C ARG A 61 2.88 -2.69 -8.86
N LEU A 62 2.96 -1.36 -8.84
CA LEU A 62 2.83 -0.52 -10.02
C LEU A 62 3.83 -0.95 -11.10
N LEU A 63 5.12 -1.04 -10.73
CA LEU A 63 6.18 -1.45 -11.65
C LEU A 63 5.90 -2.84 -12.24
N SER A 64 5.54 -3.83 -11.42
CA SER A 64 5.22 -5.17 -11.92
C SER A 64 4.00 -5.22 -12.86
N VAL A 65 3.01 -4.34 -12.66
CA VAL A 65 1.86 -4.24 -13.57
C VAL A 65 2.30 -3.60 -14.87
N LEU A 66 2.97 -2.46 -14.83
CA LEU A 66 3.39 -1.74 -16.04
C LEU A 66 4.36 -2.57 -16.88
N GLU A 67 5.32 -3.25 -16.26
CA GLU A 67 6.28 -4.14 -16.92
C GLU A 67 5.57 -5.26 -17.69
N ARG A 68 4.57 -5.91 -17.07
CA ARG A 68 3.76 -6.96 -17.72
C ARG A 68 3.03 -6.45 -18.97
N HIS A 69 2.72 -5.16 -19.01
CA HIS A 69 2.02 -4.52 -20.11
C HIS A 69 2.95 -3.72 -21.04
N GLY A 70 4.28 -3.77 -20.84
CA GLY A 70 5.27 -3.04 -21.63
C GLY A 70 5.13 -1.52 -21.54
N LEU A 71 4.81 -1.00 -20.34
CA LEU A 71 4.53 0.42 -20.09
C LEU A 71 5.45 1.05 -19.03
N ASP A 72 6.30 0.25 -18.40
CA ASP A 72 7.19 0.68 -17.31
C ASP A 72 8.19 1.76 -17.75
N GLU A 73 8.65 1.72 -19.00
CA GLU A 73 9.53 2.74 -19.56
C GLU A 73 8.97 4.16 -19.45
N TYR A 74 7.64 4.34 -19.48
CA TYR A 74 6.98 5.65 -19.38
C TYR A 74 7.06 6.30 -17.99
N ILE A 75 7.40 5.53 -16.94
CA ILE A 75 7.66 6.09 -15.60
C ILE A 75 9.14 5.99 -15.20
N LEU A 76 9.90 5.10 -15.81
CA LEU A 76 11.32 4.91 -15.53
C LEU A 76 12.22 5.83 -16.36
N THR A 77 11.79 6.21 -17.56
CA THR A 77 12.60 6.95 -18.53
C THR A 77 11.81 8.06 -19.22
N ASP A 78 12.53 9.04 -19.78
CA ASP A 78 11.93 10.05 -20.64
C ASP A 78 11.75 9.48 -22.06
N VAL A 79 10.68 8.71 -22.27
CA VAL A 79 10.36 8.10 -23.57
C VAL A 79 10.16 9.20 -24.62
N PRO A 80 11.04 9.33 -25.63
CA PRO A 80 11.00 10.41 -26.58
C PRO A 80 9.78 10.30 -27.50
N ARG A 81 9.29 11.45 -27.97
CA ARG A 81 8.16 11.50 -28.90
C ARG A 81 8.57 10.94 -30.27
N PRO A 82 7.87 9.94 -30.81
CA PRO A 82 8.21 9.37 -32.11
C PRO A 82 7.80 10.28 -33.29
N GLU A 83 8.54 10.14 -34.39
CA GLU A 83 8.32 10.88 -35.63
C GLU A 83 7.12 10.33 -36.42
N SER A 84 6.97 9.01 -36.45
CA SER A 84 5.89 8.31 -37.15
C SER A 84 4.51 8.68 -36.58
N PRO A 85 3.52 9.06 -37.42
CA PRO A 85 2.18 9.39 -36.95
C PRO A 85 1.45 8.24 -36.24
N ILE A 86 1.74 6.99 -36.63
CA ILE A 86 1.12 5.79 -36.05
C ILE A 86 1.70 5.55 -34.65
N GLU A 87 3.03 5.54 -34.54
CA GLU A 87 3.73 5.37 -33.26
C GLU A 87 3.42 6.54 -32.31
N ARG A 88 3.27 7.75 -32.83
CA ARG A 88 2.90 8.93 -32.04
C ARG A 88 1.52 8.81 -31.42
N ARG A 89 0.57 8.20 -32.12
CA ARG A 89 -0.76 7.95 -31.55
C ARG A 89 -0.65 6.96 -30.39
N GLN A 90 0.04 5.83 -30.61
CA GLN A 90 0.27 4.84 -29.55
C GLN A 90 0.99 5.47 -28.35
N TRP A 91 2.02 6.27 -28.58
CA TRP A 91 2.76 6.98 -27.53
C TRP A 91 1.89 7.94 -26.72
N LEU A 92 0.95 8.65 -27.36
CA LEU A 92 0.00 9.51 -26.66
C LEU A 92 -1.00 8.70 -25.82
N GLU A 93 -1.50 7.59 -26.36
CA GLU A 93 -2.44 6.70 -25.69
C GLU A 93 -1.80 6.01 -24.49
N ASP A 94 -0.62 5.42 -24.66
CA ASP A 94 0.14 4.79 -23.57
C ASP A 94 0.45 5.79 -22.45
N ARG A 95 0.86 7.03 -22.80
CA ARG A 95 1.10 8.08 -21.79
C ARG A 95 -0.16 8.47 -21.05
N ALA A 96 -1.29 8.59 -21.73
CA ALA A 96 -2.56 8.91 -21.09
C ALA A 96 -2.99 7.77 -20.16
N ASP A 97 -2.91 6.52 -20.62
CA ASP A 97 -3.28 5.34 -19.82
C ASP A 97 -2.44 5.24 -18.55
N VAL A 98 -1.11 5.42 -18.64
CA VAL A 98 -0.23 5.36 -17.47
C VAL A 98 -0.45 6.54 -16.53
N ASP A 99 -0.63 7.76 -17.04
CA ASP A 99 -0.87 8.94 -16.19
C ASP A 99 -2.23 8.84 -15.47
N ASP A 100 -3.29 8.39 -16.15
CA ASP A 100 -4.60 8.13 -15.55
C ASP A 100 -4.49 7.03 -14.48
N TYR A 101 -3.68 6.00 -14.75
CA TYR A 101 -3.45 4.90 -13.81
C TYR A 101 -2.74 5.37 -12.53
N LEU A 102 -1.73 6.24 -12.65
CA LEU A 102 -1.07 6.89 -11.51
C LEU A 102 -2.06 7.77 -10.73
N ARG A 103 -2.86 8.57 -11.44
CA ARG A 103 -3.84 9.48 -10.82
C ARG A 103 -4.92 8.72 -10.05
N ALA A 104 -5.40 7.62 -10.60
CA ALA A 104 -6.42 6.77 -9.97
C ALA A 104 -5.96 6.15 -8.64
N ALA A 105 -4.64 6.04 -8.42
CA ALA A 105 -4.11 5.50 -7.18
C ALA A 105 -4.21 6.46 -5.99
N VAL A 106 -4.13 7.77 -6.21
CA VAL A 106 -4.05 8.75 -5.12
C VAL A 106 -5.44 9.31 -4.84
N ILE A 107 -6.04 8.86 -3.74
CA ILE A 107 -7.40 9.27 -3.35
C ILE A 107 -7.41 10.65 -2.71
N ASP A 108 -6.40 10.99 -1.90
CA ASP A 108 -6.36 12.23 -1.13
C ASP A 108 -6.08 13.45 -2.04
N PRO A 109 -7.04 14.39 -2.18
CA PRO A 109 -6.84 15.60 -2.98
C PRO A 109 -5.71 16.50 -2.47
N ASN A 110 -5.36 16.44 -1.18
CA ASN A 110 -4.29 17.26 -0.62
C ASN A 110 -2.93 16.92 -1.20
N VAL A 111 -2.71 15.65 -1.56
CA VAL A 111 -1.48 15.22 -2.24
C VAL A 111 -1.33 15.98 -3.55
N TRP A 112 -2.38 16.03 -4.37
CA TRP A 112 -2.36 16.76 -5.64
C TRP A 112 -2.15 18.26 -5.46
N ASN A 113 -2.79 18.88 -4.46
CA ASN A 113 -2.57 20.29 -4.14
C ASN A 113 -1.10 20.56 -3.79
N SER A 114 -0.48 19.73 -2.94
CA SER A 114 0.94 19.86 -2.61
C SER A 114 1.84 19.63 -3.83
N LEU A 115 1.50 18.71 -4.73
CA LEU A 115 2.24 18.52 -5.98
C LEU A 115 2.14 19.75 -6.89
N GLU A 116 0.96 20.39 -7.00
CA GLU A 116 0.78 21.62 -7.78
C GLU A 116 1.64 22.78 -7.23
N GLU A 117 1.76 22.92 -5.91
CA GLU A 117 2.66 23.89 -5.27
C GLU A 117 4.14 23.64 -5.60
N LEU A 118 4.52 22.37 -5.81
CA LEU A 118 5.85 21.95 -6.26
C LEU A 118 6.05 22.03 -7.78
N GLY A 119 5.05 22.54 -8.52
CA GLY A 119 5.12 22.78 -9.95
C GLY A 119 4.59 21.65 -10.83
N TRP A 120 3.92 20.64 -10.24
CA TRP A 120 3.12 19.69 -11.01
C TRP A 120 1.99 20.42 -11.75
N LYS A 121 1.60 19.92 -12.93
CA LYS A 121 0.52 20.51 -13.73
C LYS A 121 -0.39 19.42 -14.25
N ALA A 122 -1.65 19.43 -13.81
CA ALA A 122 -2.67 18.47 -14.26
C ALA A 122 -2.85 18.41 -15.79
N THR A 123 -2.56 19.51 -16.50
CA THR A 123 -2.65 19.60 -17.97
C THR A 123 -1.47 18.97 -18.70
N ASN A 124 -0.36 18.69 -18.00
CA ASN A 124 0.82 18.08 -18.59
C ASN A 124 0.75 16.55 -18.40
N ILE A 125 0.31 15.83 -19.42
CA ILE A 125 0.25 14.36 -19.40
C ILE A 125 1.68 13.83 -19.54
N ASN A 126 2.34 13.69 -18.40
CA ASN A 126 3.69 13.17 -18.30
C ASN A 126 3.81 12.18 -17.14
N PRO A 127 3.59 10.87 -17.40
CA PRO A 127 3.61 9.84 -16.37
C PRO A 127 4.90 9.83 -15.57
N LYS A 128 6.05 10.01 -16.23
CA LYS A 128 7.35 10.09 -15.57
C LYS A 128 7.40 11.24 -14.56
N SER A 129 7.03 12.44 -14.99
CA SER A 129 6.99 13.62 -14.11
C SER A 129 6.01 13.45 -12.97
N THR A 130 4.83 12.87 -13.22
CA THR A 130 3.84 12.56 -12.19
C THR A 130 4.40 11.56 -11.18
N PHE A 131 5.02 10.48 -11.66
CA PHE A 131 5.64 9.46 -10.81
C PHE A 131 6.83 9.98 -10.01
N ASP A 132 7.70 10.78 -10.62
CA ASP A 132 8.84 11.42 -9.94
C ASP A 132 8.35 12.35 -8.83
N MET A 133 7.29 13.11 -9.06
CA MET A 133 6.71 14.01 -8.05
C MET A 133 5.98 13.27 -6.94
N LEU A 134 5.29 12.17 -7.24
CA LEU A 134 4.75 11.28 -6.21
C LEU A 134 5.87 10.65 -5.39
N THR A 135 6.95 10.22 -6.05
CA THR A 135 8.14 9.71 -5.38
C THR A 135 8.76 10.79 -4.50
N HIS A 136 8.86 12.02 -4.98
CA HIS A 136 9.31 13.14 -4.16
C HIS A 136 8.38 13.34 -2.96
N TYR A 137 7.07 13.46 -3.15
CA TYR A 137 6.13 13.69 -2.05
C TYR A 137 6.13 12.57 -0.99
N PHE A 138 6.13 11.30 -1.42
CA PHE A 138 6.04 10.15 -0.52
C PHE A 138 7.38 9.61 -0.05
N GLU A 139 8.47 9.83 -0.78
CA GLU A 139 9.81 9.36 -0.40
C GLU A 139 10.73 10.47 0.08
N ASP A 140 10.50 11.75 -0.25
CA ASP A 140 11.42 12.80 0.21
C ASP A 140 11.49 12.87 1.71
N ASN A 141 12.71 12.60 2.16
CA ASN A 141 13.21 12.87 3.47
C ASN A 141 13.53 14.37 3.58
N THR A 142 12.55 15.24 3.29
CA THR A 142 12.70 16.68 3.60
C THR A 142 13.07 16.83 5.08
N LEU A 143 13.88 17.84 5.42
CA LEU A 143 14.29 18.04 6.81
C LEU A 143 13.08 18.18 7.74
N ASP A 144 12.03 18.88 7.27
CA ASP A 144 10.77 19.05 7.99
C ASP A 144 9.98 17.75 8.11
N GLY A 145 9.95 16.93 7.06
CA GLY A 145 9.35 15.59 7.11
C GLY A 145 10.08 14.70 8.11
N GLN A 146 11.41 14.70 8.10
CA GLN A 146 12.20 13.95 9.07
C GLN A 146 12.02 14.46 10.51
N PHE A 147 11.93 15.79 10.70
CA PHE A 147 11.63 16.37 12.01
C PHE A 147 10.24 15.95 12.50
N THR A 148 9.25 15.90 11.60
CA THR A 148 7.90 15.41 11.89
C THR A 148 7.93 13.95 12.34
N LEU A 149 8.68 13.09 11.64
CA LEU A 149 8.86 11.67 12.03
C LEU A 149 9.55 11.53 13.40
N LEU A 150 10.57 12.34 13.68
CA LEU A 150 11.25 12.33 14.97
C LEU A 150 10.33 12.84 16.10
N GLN A 151 9.59 13.92 15.85
CA GLN A 151 8.62 14.45 16.80
C GLN A 151 7.54 13.42 17.10
N GLU A 152 7.03 12.73 16.08
CA GLU A 152 6.11 11.64 16.28
C GLU A 152 6.74 10.53 17.13
N LEU A 153 7.93 10.04 16.79
CA LEU A 153 8.60 8.99 17.57
C LEU A 153 8.80 9.38 19.03
N THR A 154 9.15 10.64 19.31
CA THR A 154 9.38 11.11 20.69
C THR A 154 8.10 11.29 21.50
N THR A 155 6.94 11.39 20.84
CA THR A 155 5.64 11.63 21.46
C THR A 155 4.65 10.46 21.28
N ILE A 156 5.05 9.41 20.55
CA ILE A 156 4.21 8.26 20.24
C ILE A 156 3.72 7.58 21.51
N ARG A 157 2.45 7.17 21.53
CA ARG A 157 1.84 6.47 22.66
C ARG A 157 1.07 5.26 22.18
N ARG A 158 1.17 4.14 22.88
CA ARG A 158 0.42 2.92 22.55
C ARG A 158 -1.09 3.17 22.58
N GLY A 159 -1.58 4.00 23.50
CA GLY A 159 -3.00 4.34 23.63
C GLY A 159 -3.64 5.03 22.41
N THR A 160 -2.85 5.62 21.49
CA THR A 160 -3.40 6.28 20.28
C THR A 160 -3.65 5.31 19.12
N PHE A 161 -3.32 4.02 19.28
CA PHE A 161 -3.48 3.00 18.24
C PHE A 161 -4.55 1.98 18.62
N ALA A 162 -5.29 1.49 17.63
CA ALA A 162 -6.34 0.49 17.83
C ALA A 162 -5.79 -0.85 18.37
N SER A 163 -4.56 -1.22 18.02
CA SER A 163 -3.91 -2.47 18.44
C SER A 163 -2.41 -2.30 18.64
N MET A 164 -1.80 -3.23 19.39
CA MET A 164 -0.36 -3.31 19.60
C MET A 164 0.35 -3.56 18.28
N ASP A 165 -0.29 -4.26 17.36
CA ASP A 165 0.29 -4.49 16.04
C ASP A 165 0.37 -3.21 15.21
N ALA A 166 -0.68 -2.37 15.24
CA ALA A 166 -0.65 -1.06 14.58
C ALA A 166 0.45 -0.17 15.17
N PHE A 167 0.55 -0.10 16.49
CA PHE A 167 1.64 0.62 17.19
C PHE A 167 3.02 0.09 16.78
N ARG A 168 3.23 -1.23 16.84
CA ARG A 168 4.49 -1.89 16.48
C ARG A 168 4.89 -1.63 15.03
N ARG A 169 3.94 -1.68 14.08
CA ARG A 169 4.20 -1.36 12.67
C ARG A 169 4.62 0.10 12.51
N ARG A 170 3.92 1.04 13.15
CA ARG A 170 4.26 2.47 13.09
C ARG A 170 5.66 2.75 13.65
N VAL A 171 5.97 2.19 14.82
CA VAL A 171 7.31 2.32 15.43
C VAL A 171 8.41 1.78 14.52
N ASN A 172 8.22 0.61 13.88
CA ASN A 172 9.19 0.07 12.94
C ASN A 172 9.35 0.96 11.70
N TYR A 173 8.25 1.49 11.17
CA TYR A 173 8.30 2.44 10.07
C TYR A 173 9.14 3.68 10.43
N LEU A 174 8.85 4.30 11.58
CA LEU A 174 9.59 5.46 12.08
C LEU A 174 11.09 5.15 12.21
N LYS A 175 11.44 3.98 12.77
CA LYS A 175 12.85 3.54 12.87
C LYS A 175 13.50 3.41 11.51
N ILE A 176 12.87 2.71 10.56
CA ILE A 176 13.43 2.48 9.22
C ILE A 176 13.65 3.82 8.50
N ARG A 177 12.67 4.73 8.53
CA ARG A 177 12.79 6.04 7.88
C ARG A 177 13.86 6.90 8.53
N LEU A 178 13.90 6.97 9.86
CA LEU A 178 14.90 7.76 10.59
C LEU A 178 16.31 7.14 10.54
N GLN A 179 16.45 5.86 10.19
CA GLN A 179 17.74 5.19 9.97
C GLN A 179 18.14 5.07 8.49
N SER A 180 17.33 5.58 7.54
CA SER A 180 17.67 5.51 6.12
C SER A 180 18.95 6.28 5.81
N GLU A 181 19.61 5.99 4.68
CA GLU A 181 20.91 6.58 4.35
C GLU A 181 20.85 8.10 4.25
N GLU A 182 19.71 8.62 3.78
CA GLU A 182 19.40 10.03 3.55
C GLU A 182 18.90 10.75 4.82
N SER A 183 18.66 10.02 5.91
CA SER A 183 18.22 10.61 7.18
C SER A 183 19.36 11.34 7.88
N VAL A 184 19.08 12.56 8.36
CA VAL A 184 19.99 13.34 9.21
C VAL A 184 19.85 13.01 10.69
N PHE A 185 18.80 12.26 11.09
CA PHE A 185 18.50 11.92 12.49
C PHE A 185 18.87 10.49 12.88
N LYS A 186 19.93 9.95 12.28
CA LYS A 186 20.43 8.61 12.61
C LYS A 186 20.75 8.52 14.10
N MET A 187 20.16 7.54 14.77
CA MET A 187 20.43 7.26 16.18
C MET A 187 20.70 5.77 16.40
N PRO A 188 21.45 5.40 17.45
CA PRO A 188 21.62 4.01 17.84
C PRO A 188 20.29 3.35 18.19
N ASP A 189 20.20 2.03 18.00
CA ASP A 189 19.01 1.24 18.34
C ASP A 189 18.56 1.43 19.81
N GLY A 190 19.48 1.72 20.73
CA GLY A 190 19.16 2.04 22.11
C GLY A 190 18.26 3.27 22.27
N GLY A 191 18.45 4.31 21.45
CA GLY A 191 17.60 5.50 21.44
C GLY A 191 16.18 5.17 21.00
N PHE A 192 16.04 4.45 19.89
CA PHE A 192 14.74 3.98 19.41
C PHE A 192 14.03 3.10 20.45
N MET A 193 14.75 2.20 21.12
CA MET A 193 14.18 1.37 22.19
C MET A 193 13.63 2.21 23.33
N LEU A 194 14.39 3.18 23.85
CA LEU A 194 13.95 4.03 24.96
C LEU A 194 12.71 4.86 24.61
N LEU A 195 12.67 5.45 23.41
CA LEU A 195 11.50 6.22 22.95
C LEU A 195 10.27 5.31 22.79
N THR A 196 10.48 4.11 22.24
CA THR A 196 9.42 3.11 22.09
C THR A 196 8.88 2.61 23.44
N LEU A 197 9.77 2.35 24.40
CA LEU A 197 9.40 1.93 25.75
C LEU A 197 8.63 3.02 26.47
N ARG A 198 9.04 4.28 26.37
CA ARG A 198 8.27 5.41 26.88
C ARG A 198 6.86 5.43 26.31
N GLY A 199 6.70 5.09 25.03
CA GLY A 199 5.40 5.05 24.35
C GLY A 199 4.43 4.00 24.90
N ILE A 200 4.90 2.95 25.57
CA ILE A 200 4.03 1.92 26.18
C ILE A 200 3.84 2.10 27.70
N ALA A 201 4.56 3.02 28.34
CA ALA A 201 4.70 3.09 29.79
C ALA A 201 3.37 3.25 30.54
N HIS A 202 2.40 3.92 29.93
CA HIS A 202 1.09 4.15 30.52
C HIS A 202 0.14 2.95 30.35
N GLU A 203 0.05 2.38 29.14
CA GLU A 203 -0.87 1.27 28.86
C GLU A 203 -0.34 -0.10 29.34
N TYR A 204 0.99 -0.26 29.43
CA TYR A 204 1.67 -1.50 29.83
C TYR A 204 2.79 -1.22 30.85
N PRO A 205 2.48 -0.72 32.05
CA PRO A 205 3.49 -0.33 33.04
C PRO A 205 4.39 -1.49 33.47
N ASP A 206 3.83 -2.69 33.71
CA ASP A 206 4.62 -3.85 34.13
C ASP A 206 5.61 -4.29 33.05
N LEU A 207 5.16 -4.33 31.79
CA LEU A 207 6.03 -4.64 30.65
C LEU A 207 7.11 -3.57 30.49
N TYR A 208 6.75 -2.30 30.63
CA TYR A 208 7.69 -1.19 30.58
C TYR A 208 8.81 -1.37 31.61
N TYR A 209 8.48 -1.62 32.88
CA TYR A 209 9.49 -1.84 33.91
C TYR A 209 10.36 -3.07 33.66
N GLN A 210 9.76 -4.19 33.20
CA GLN A 210 10.51 -5.39 32.82
C GLN A 210 11.50 -5.10 31.69
N CYS A 211 11.06 -4.39 30.65
CA CYS A 211 11.90 -4.03 29.52
C CYS A 211 12.98 -3.00 29.89
N ILE A 212 12.69 -2.03 30.76
CA ILE A 212 13.71 -1.09 31.26
C ILE A 212 14.80 -1.83 32.03
N ASN A 213 14.43 -2.76 32.92
CA ASN A 213 15.40 -3.60 33.62
C ASN A 213 16.24 -4.45 32.64
N ALA A 214 15.61 -5.02 31.60
CA ALA A 214 16.34 -5.77 30.58
C ALA A 214 17.26 -4.88 29.72
N TYR A 215 16.85 -3.64 29.46
CA TYR A 215 17.66 -2.64 28.76
C TYR A 215 18.89 -2.24 29.59
N GLU A 216 18.71 -1.93 30.87
CA GLU A 216 19.81 -1.58 31.79
C GLU A 216 20.82 -2.74 31.94
N ASN A 217 20.33 -3.97 31.95
CA ASN A 217 21.16 -5.18 31.98
C ASN A 217 21.75 -5.57 30.61
N LYS A 218 21.51 -4.77 29.56
CA LYS A 218 22.00 -5.01 28.19
C LYS A 218 21.54 -6.34 27.56
N THR A 219 20.41 -6.87 28.01
CA THR A 219 19.82 -8.11 27.46
C THR A 219 18.67 -7.83 26.50
N LEU A 220 18.10 -6.62 26.53
CA LEU A 220 17.09 -6.19 25.57
C LEU A 220 17.72 -5.74 24.25
N THR A 221 17.16 -6.22 23.14
CA THR A 221 17.49 -5.81 21.78
C THR A 221 16.23 -5.33 21.05
N TRP A 222 16.39 -4.59 19.96
CA TRP A 222 15.24 -4.18 19.13
C TRP A 222 14.39 -5.39 18.71
N SER A 223 15.04 -6.46 18.26
CA SER A 223 14.38 -7.69 17.82
C SER A 223 13.56 -8.34 18.93
N THR A 224 14.12 -8.47 20.14
CA THR A 224 13.41 -9.07 21.29
C THR A 224 12.25 -8.19 21.76
N LEU A 225 12.39 -6.87 21.75
CA LEU A 225 11.30 -5.93 22.04
C LEU A 225 10.15 -6.07 21.01
N MET A 226 10.47 -6.08 19.72
CA MET A 226 9.47 -6.23 18.65
C MET A 226 8.76 -7.58 18.70
N LEU A 227 9.47 -8.64 19.09
CA LEU A 227 8.90 -9.97 19.30
C LEU A 227 7.87 -9.97 20.44
N GLU A 228 8.17 -9.30 21.55
CA GLU A 228 7.23 -9.19 22.68
C GLU A 228 5.98 -8.39 22.30
N PHE A 229 6.13 -7.31 21.54
CA PHE A 229 4.97 -6.57 21.00
C PHE A 229 4.14 -7.42 20.05
N HIS A 230 4.77 -8.25 19.22
CA HIS A 230 4.06 -9.18 18.35
C HIS A 230 3.29 -10.26 19.15
N ARG A 231 3.85 -10.74 20.26
CA ARG A 231 3.17 -11.67 21.17
C ARG A 231 1.91 -11.04 21.77
N ILE A 232 2.00 -9.79 22.20
CA ILE A 232 0.87 -9.02 22.74
C ILE A 232 -0.17 -8.78 21.67
N ALA A 233 0.24 -8.35 20.48
CA ALA A 233 -0.65 -8.18 19.32
C ALA A 233 -1.44 -9.45 19.01
N THR A 234 -0.79 -10.60 19.05
CA THR A 234 -1.43 -11.91 18.83
C THR A 234 -2.40 -12.27 19.96
N ALA A 235 -2.13 -11.84 21.19
CA ALA A 235 -3.06 -12.04 22.31
C ALA A 235 -4.27 -11.11 22.21
N GLU A 236 -4.09 -9.87 21.75
CA GLU A 236 -5.17 -8.91 21.50
C GLU A 236 -6.12 -9.40 20.41
N SER A 237 -5.60 -9.90 19.29
CA SER A 237 -6.41 -10.37 18.16
C SER A 237 -7.25 -11.61 18.49
N LYS A 238 -6.87 -12.38 19.50
CA LYS A 238 -7.59 -13.57 19.99
C LYS A 238 -8.68 -13.24 21.01
N LYS A 239 -8.80 -11.99 21.49
CA LYS A 239 -9.90 -11.59 22.36
C LYS A 239 -11.18 -11.49 21.50
N PRO A 240 -12.24 -12.27 21.80
CA PRO A 240 -13.50 -12.13 21.08
C PRO A 240 -14.03 -10.72 21.30
N ALA A 241 -14.54 -10.09 20.23
CA ALA A 241 -15.19 -8.81 20.30
C ALA A 241 -16.34 -8.90 21.30
N LEU A 242 -16.16 -8.36 22.50
CA LEU A 242 -17.27 -8.09 23.42
C LEU A 242 -18.15 -7.09 22.70
N THR A 243 -19.20 -7.61 22.05
CA THR A 243 -20.27 -6.82 21.48
C THR A 243 -20.76 -5.94 22.60
N THR A 244 -20.44 -4.66 22.54
CA THR A 244 -20.94 -3.68 23.47
C THR A 244 -22.42 -3.56 23.13
N ILE A 245 -23.26 -4.37 23.78
CA ILE A 245 -24.70 -4.17 23.78
C ILE A 245 -24.88 -2.83 24.51
N ARG A 246 -24.96 -1.76 23.73
CA ARG A 246 -25.57 -0.50 24.20
C ARG A 246 -27.03 -0.83 24.45
N ILE A 247 -27.34 -1.13 25.71
CA ILE A 247 -28.72 -0.97 26.18
C ILE A 247 -28.92 0.53 26.26
N ASP A 248 -29.39 1.13 25.16
CA ASP A 248 -29.89 2.48 25.18
C ASP A 248 -31.07 2.52 26.15
N ARG A 249 -30.86 3.17 27.29
CA ARG A 249 -31.88 3.50 28.26
C ARG A 249 -31.91 5.01 28.40
N GLU A 250 -33.14 5.53 28.34
CA GLU A 250 -33.61 6.93 28.47
C GLU A 250 -33.91 7.65 27.14
N ASN A 251 -35.01 8.39 26.94
CA ASN A 251 -36.28 8.57 27.67
C ASN A 251 -37.21 9.42 26.75
N GLY A 252 -38.51 9.11 26.74
CA GLY A 252 -39.60 10.09 26.63
C GLY A 252 -40.10 10.56 25.26
N SER A 253 -41.29 10.09 24.85
CA SER A 253 -42.37 10.97 24.39
C SER A 253 -43.75 10.30 24.48
N THR A 254 -44.71 11.11 24.89
CA THR A 254 -46.06 10.96 25.43
C THR A 254 -47.17 10.41 24.50
N ILE A 255 -48.30 9.99 25.14
CA ILE A 255 -49.73 9.96 24.67
C ILE A 255 -50.17 8.65 23.95
N ASN A 256 -51.27 7.91 24.25
CA ASN A 256 -52.45 8.12 25.11
C ASN A 256 -53.28 6.81 25.35
N THR A 257 -54.08 6.84 26.43
CA THR A 257 -55.44 6.26 26.65
C THR A 257 -55.74 4.76 26.86
N ASN A 258 -56.40 4.54 28.02
CA ASN A 258 -57.45 3.58 28.41
C ASN A 258 -56.99 2.12 28.67
N HIS A 259 -57.31 1.45 29.79
CA HIS A 259 -58.63 1.30 30.41
C HIS A 259 -58.50 0.61 31.80
N THR A 260 -59.36 1.00 32.76
CA THR A 260 -59.93 0.24 33.91
C THR A 260 -59.06 -0.36 35.04
N THR A 261 -59.21 0.25 36.23
CA THR A 261 -59.56 -0.32 37.56
C THR A 261 -59.12 -1.74 37.96
N ALA A 262 -58.39 -1.82 39.07
CA ALA A 262 -58.84 -2.40 40.36
C ALA A 262 -57.69 -2.24 41.39
N THR A 263 -57.82 -1.32 42.36
CA THR A 263 -57.95 -1.65 43.80
C THR A 263 -57.12 -2.84 44.26
N ASP A 264 -56.05 -2.60 45.03
CA ASP A 264 -56.21 -2.77 46.47
C ASP A 264 -55.17 -2.04 47.33
N THR A 265 -55.71 -1.45 48.39
CA THR A 265 -55.18 -1.04 49.70
C THR A 265 -53.90 -1.75 50.20
N SER A 266 -53.06 -1.22 51.09
CA SER A 266 -53.14 -0.05 51.98
C SER A 266 -51.86 0.00 52.82
N SER A 267 -51.43 1.23 53.17
CA SER A 267 -50.86 1.66 54.47
C SER A 267 -49.52 1.07 54.94
N ARG A 268 -48.66 1.77 55.67
CA ARG A 268 -48.55 3.16 56.14
C ARG A 268 -47.11 3.22 56.66
N LYS A 269 -46.30 4.13 56.13
CA LYS A 269 -45.66 5.28 56.80
C LYS A 269 -44.58 5.00 57.88
N PRO A 270 -43.55 5.88 57.94
CA PRO A 270 -42.30 5.68 58.67
C PRO A 270 -42.18 6.55 59.94
N ARG A 271 -40.95 6.54 60.50
CA ARG A 271 -40.37 7.29 61.63
C ARG A 271 -40.44 6.50 62.94
N SER A 272 -39.38 6.41 63.73
CA SER A 272 -38.29 7.36 63.98
C SER A 272 -36.91 6.72 63.97
#